data_AF-A0A960D3V6-F1
#
_entry.id   AF-A0A960D3V6-F1
#
_cell.length_a   1.000
_cell.length_b   1.000
_cell.length_c   1.000
_cell.angle_alpha   90.00
_cell.angle_beta   90.00
_cell.angle_gamma   90.00
#
_symmetry.space_group_name_H-M   'P 1'
#
loop_
_entity.id
_entity.type
_entity.pdbx_description
1 polymer ?
#
loop_
_entity_poly.entity_id
_entity_poly.type
_entity_poly.pdbx_seq_one_letter_code
_entity_poly.pdbx_strand_id
1 'polypeptide(L)'
;GLGDIELDMAELAAKAREEMTGESDASDDAPAAGTIAALPSPPRGHRPAPAPDWADLDVDPADLVVIVGGAELGPYGSSRTRFEMEVDNELSAAGVLELAWTTGLIKWEDDPKPGWYDTAGGELVDEADLVERYHDVVVERCGIREFVDDGAIGADHASPLLVSVFLDKDFSFVVSSEAEARAFVEVDPEHTVARPVPDSADWEVIRKAGTEIRVPRKTKLSRTVGAQIPTGFDPTVWGITPDMAGSIDRVALWNIVATVDAFLSSGFTPEELMRWVHPSLVASTQGTGMGGMTSMQTMYHGNLLGVAKPNDILQEVLPNVVAAHVIQSYVGSYGSMIHPVGACATAAVSVEEGMDKIRLGKAELVVAGGFDDLTLEAVIGFGDMAAT
;
A
#
# COMPACT_ATOMS: atom_id res chain seq x y z
N GLY A 1 -57.20 -25.43 24.91
CA GLY A 1 -57.28 -24.15 24.17
C GLY A 1 -57.71 -23.07 25.14
N LEU A 2 -57.29 -21.82 24.92
CA LEU A 2 -57.53 -20.65 25.80
C LEU A 2 -59.01 -20.22 25.91
N GLY A 3 -59.97 -21.14 25.75
CA GLY A 3 -61.39 -20.85 25.57
C GLY A 3 -62.13 -20.35 26.80
N ASP A 4 -61.56 -20.51 28.00
CA ASP A 4 -62.18 -20.10 29.28
C ASP A 4 -61.38 -18.98 29.98
N ILE A 5 -60.56 -18.24 29.24
CA ILE A 5 -59.70 -17.19 29.81
C ILE A 5 -60.15 -15.80 29.31
N GLU A 6 -60.64 -14.97 30.24
CA GLU A 6 -60.94 -13.54 30.03
C GLU A 6 -59.64 -12.73 29.94
N LEU A 7 -58.85 -12.94 28.87
CA LEU A 7 -57.67 -12.14 28.58
C LEU A 7 -57.83 -11.50 27.21
N ASP A 8 -58.00 -10.18 27.18
CA ASP A 8 -58.00 -9.37 25.96
C ASP A 8 -56.55 -9.11 25.54
N MET A 9 -56.19 -9.46 24.30
CA MET A 9 -54.84 -9.26 23.78
C MET A 9 -54.45 -7.77 23.75
N ALA A 10 -55.38 -6.85 23.53
CA ALA A 10 -55.10 -5.43 23.55
C ALA A 10 -54.80 -4.95 24.97
N GLU A 11 -55.47 -5.52 25.98
CA GLU A 11 -55.21 -5.21 27.40
C GLU A 11 -53.87 -5.78 27.86
N LEU A 12 -53.53 -7.00 27.46
CA LEU A 12 -52.22 -7.60 27.71
C LEU A 12 -51.10 -6.82 27.00
N ALA A 13 -51.32 -6.39 25.76
CA ALA A 13 -50.34 -5.57 25.03
C ALA A 13 -50.17 -4.17 25.64
N ALA A 14 -51.23 -3.60 26.21
CA ALA A 14 -51.16 -2.32 26.93
C ALA A 14 -50.38 -2.47 28.24
N LYS A 15 -50.66 -3.51 29.05
CA LYS A 15 -49.91 -3.82 30.28
C LYS A 15 -48.44 -4.13 29.99
N ALA A 16 -48.16 -4.94 28.98
CA ALA A 16 -46.80 -5.25 28.58
C ALA A 16 -46.05 -4.01 28.07
N ARG A 17 -46.73 -3.06 27.39
CA ARG A 17 -46.13 -1.78 27.01
C ARG A 17 -45.84 -0.90 28.22
N GLU A 18 -46.76 -0.80 29.17
CA GLU A 18 -46.58 -0.01 30.38
C GLU A 18 -45.45 -0.57 31.25
N GLU A 19 -45.39 -1.90 31.42
CA GLU A 19 -44.29 -2.60 32.12
C GLU A 19 -42.96 -2.45 31.37
N MET A 20 -42.95 -2.58 30.04
CA MET A 20 -41.74 -2.31 29.24
C MET A 20 -41.26 -0.86 29.39
N THR A 21 -42.15 0.13 29.34
CA THR A 21 -41.77 1.54 29.51
C THR A 21 -41.31 1.86 30.93
N GLY A 22 -41.85 1.16 31.93
CA GLY A 22 -41.47 1.34 33.33
C GLY A 22 -40.13 0.69 33.68
N GLU A 23 -39.79 -0.43 33.05
CA GLU A 23 -38.50 -1.11 33.25
C GLU A 23 -37.40 -0.57 32.30
N SER A 24 -37.75 -0.06 31.11
CA SER A 24 -36.77 0.47 30.15
C SER A 24 -36.20 1.84 30.52
N ASP A 25 -36.96 2.65 31.27
CA ASP A 25 -36.55 4.02 31.67
C ASP A 25 -35.71 4.04 32.96
N ALA A 26 -35.43 2.87 33.57
CA ALA A 26 -34.73 2.74 34.84
C ALA A 26 -33.40 1.98 34.75
N SER A 27 -32.71 2.02 33.60
CA SER A 27 -31.26 1.77 33.62
C SER A 27 -30.59 3.02 34.20
N ASP A 28 -30.19 2.91 35.47
CA ASP A 28 -29.39 3.91 36.16
C ASP A 28 -27.95 3.84 35.59
N ASP A 29 -27.77 4.27 34.33
CA ASP A 29 -26.48 4.28 33.59
C ASP A 29 -25.52 5.36 34.09
N ALA A 30 -25.72 5.87 35.30
CA ALA A 30 -24.78 6.77 35.93
C ALA A 30 -23.49 5.98 36.28
N PRO A 31 -22.32 6.36 35.77
CA PRO A 31 -21.07 5.67 36.09
C PRO A 31 -20.87 5.64 37.61
N ALA A 32 -20.48 4.47 38.12
CA ALA A 32 -20.33 4.26 39.55
C ALA A 32 -19.41 5.33 40.17
N ALA A 33 -19.79 5.86 41.34
CA ALA A 33 -19.00 6.89 42.00
C ALA A 33 -17.55 6.43 42.21
N GLY A 34 -16.59 7.18 41.66
CA GLY A 34 -15.15 6.88 41.75
C GLY A 34 -14.55 6.20 40.51
N THR A 35 -15.27 6.07 39.40
CA THR A 35 -14.71 5.65 38.11
C THR A 35 -13.74 6.69 37.53
N ILE A 36 -12.62 6.23 36.98
CA ILE A 36 -11.67 7.02 36.20
C ILE A 36 -11.57 6.44 34.79
N ALA A 37 -11.25 7.28 33.80
CA ALA A 37 -11.06 6.83 32.42
C ALA A 37 -9.88 5.85 32.33
N ALA A 38 -10.03 4.80 31.53
CA ALA A 38 -8.94 3.89 31.22
C ALA A 38 -8.08 4.52 30.11
N LEU A 39 -6.77 4.59 30.35
CA LEU A 39 -5.81 5.08 29.36
C LEU A 39 -5.09 3.91 28.68
N PRO A 40 -4.61 4.09 27.43
CA PRO A 40 -3.70 3.15 26.80
C PRO A 40 -2.50 2.85 27.71
N SER A 41 -2.14 1.57 27.82
CA SER A 41 -1.04 1.18 28.72
C SER A 41 0.30 1.67 28.16
N PRO A 42 1.25 2.10 29.02
CA PRO A 42 2.60 2.45 28.56
C PRO A 42 3.30 1.24 27.93
N PRO A 43 4.28 1.45 27.03
CA PRO A 43 5.02 0.36 26.41
C PRO A 43 5.73 -0.47 27.47
N ARG A 44 5.49 -1.78 27.44
CA ARG A 44 6.11 -2.78 28.33
C ARG A 44 6.79 -3.84 27.47
N GLY A 45 7.80 -4.50 28.02
CA GLY A 45 8.49 -5.59 27.33
C GLY A 45 7.54 -6.73 26.95
N HIS A 46 7.86 -7.41 25.84
CA HIS A 46 7.12 -8.58 25.37
C HIS A 46 7.09 -9.67 26.45
N ARG A 47 5.95 -10.38 26.56
CA ARG A 47 5.76 -11.51 27.47
C ARG A 47 5.73 -12.80 26.66
N PRO A 48 6.89 -13.39 26.34
CA PRO A 48 6.92 -14.63 25.57
C PRO A 48 6.36 -15.79 26.40
N ALA A 49 5.99 -16.87 25.72
CA ALA A 49 5.75 -18.14 26.37
C ALA A 49 7.01 -18.59 27.15
N PRO A 50 6.86 -19.38 28.23
CA PRO A 50 8.00 -19.93 28.94
C PRO A 50 8.95 -20.67 27.99
N ALA A 51 10.25 -20.37 28.08
CA ALA A 51 11.25 -21.04 27.26
C ALA A 51 11.24 -22.55 27.55
N PRO A 52 11.27 -23.43 26.52
CA PRO A 52 11.44 -24.85 26.74
C PRO A 52 12.81 -25.15 27.36
N ASP A 53 12.91 -26.30 28.01
CA ASP A 53 14.16 -26.81 28.60
C ASP A 53 14.78 -27.87 27.68
N TRP A 54 16.06 -27.71 27.35
CA TRP A 54 16.82 -28.63 26.51
C TRP A 54 18.31 -28.61 26.90
N ALA A 55 19.06 -29.64 26.49
CA ALA A 55 20.48 -29.77 26.82
C ALA A 55 21.38 -28.78 26.05
N ASP A 56 22.55 -28.48 26.61
CA ASP A 56 23.54 -27.65 25.92
C ASP A 56 23.91 -28.20 24.53
N LEU A 57 24.18 -27.29 23.59
CA LEU A 57 24.58 -27.63 22.23
C LEU A 57 26.09 -27.49 22.07
N ASP A 58 26.72 -28.47 21.43
CA ASP A 58 28.15 -28.44 21.07
C ASP A 58 28.46 -27.58 19.82
N VAL A 59 27.50 -26.77 19.35
CA VAL A 59 27.61 -25.96 18.13
C VAL A 59 28.22 -24.59 18.46
N ASP A 60 29.25 -24.18 17.73
CA ASP A 60 29.82 -22.84 17.84
C ASP A 60 28.80 -21.80 17.28
N PRO A 61 28.50 -20.71 18.01
CA PRO A 61 27.66 -19.64 17.50
C PRO A 61 28.11 -19.05 16.15
N ALA A 62 29.41 -19.13 15.81
CA ALA A 62 29.92 -18.74 14.49
C ALA A 62 29.35 -19.58 13.34
N ASP A 63 28.83 -20.78 13.63
CA ASP A 63 28.19 -21.69 12.67
C ASP A 63 26.66 -21.52 12.63
N LEU A 64 26.10 -20.50 13.29
CA LEU A 64 24.68 -20.23 13.34
C LEU A 64 24.33 -18.98 12.53
N VAL A 65 23.31 -19.09 11.68
CA VAL A 65 22.68 -17.94 11.03
C VAL A 65 21.37 -17.68 11.76
N VAL A 66 21.17 -16.45 12.22
CA VAL A 66 20.01 -16.05 13.01
C VAL A 66 19.24 -14.92 12.33
N ILE A 67 17.92 -14.89 12.54
CA ILE A 67 17.09 -13.74 12.18
C ILE A 67 17.13 -12.79 13.36
N VAL A 68 17.80 -11.64 13.19
CA VAL A 68 17.93 -10.61 14.23
C VAL A 68 16.70 -9.70 14.27
N GLY A 69 16.12 -9.43 13.11
CA GLY A 69 15.02 -8.50 12.94
C GLY A 69 14.14 -8.87 11.75
N GLY A 70 12.98 -8.22 11.67
CA GLY A 70 12.05 -8.37 10.57
C GLY A 70 10.86 -7.43 10.74
N ALA A 71 10.37 -6.91 9.61
CA ALA A 71 9.15 -6.13 9.55
C ALA A 71 8.47 -6.38 8.21
N GLU A 72 7.21 -6.00 8.12
CA GLU A 72 6.39 -6.08 6.92
C GLU A 72 5.58 -4.79 6.79
N LEU A 73 5.18 -4.49 5.57
CA LEU A 73 4.13 -3.52 5.29
C LEU A 73 3.13 -4.20 4.37
N GLY A 74 1.93 -4.46 4.88
CA GLY A 74 0.91 -5.23 4.19
C GLY A 74 -0.50 -4.69 4.43
N PRO A 75 -1.54 -5.50 4.14
CA PRO A 75 -2.95 -5.08 4.22
C PRO A 75 -3.40 -4.62 5.62
N TYR A 76 -2.71 -5.06 6.67
CA TYR A 76 -2.95 -4.63 8.05
C TYR A 76 -1.88 -3.67 8.58
N GLY A 77 -1.10 -3.01 7.72
CA GLY A 77 -0.02 -2.14 8.14
C GLY A 77 1.24 -2.93 8.51
N SER A 78 1.73 -2.76 9.73
CA SER A 78 2.96 -3.41 10.20
C SER A 78 2.75 -4.85 10.66
N SER A 79 3.86 -5.54 10.97
CA SER A 79 3.83 -6.89 11.54
C SER A 79 3.11 -6.96 12.90
N ARG A 80 3.12 -5.85 13.66
CA ARG A 80 2.49 -5.75 14.99
C ARG A 80 0.98 -5.81 14.86
N THR A 81 0.40 -4.88 14.10
CA THR A 81 -1.04 -4.75 13.88
C THR A 81 -1.60 -5.95 13.12
N ARG A 82 -0.83 -6.50 12.16
CA ARG A 82 -1.20 -7.75 11.48
C ARG A 82 -1.27 -8.92 12.46
N PHE A 83 -0.30 -9.09 13.36
CA PHE A 83 -0.28 -10.19 14.30
C PHE A 83 -1.39 -10.10 15.36
N GLU A 84 -1.71 -8.89 15.86
CA GLU A 84 -2.86 -8.68 16.75
C GLU A 84 -4.17 -9.12 16.08
N MET A 85 -4.42 -8.64 14.86
CA MET A 85 -5.62 -9.00 14.11
C MET A 85 -5.65 -10.49 13.74
N GLU A 86 -4.51 -11.11 13.45
CA GLU A 86 -4.42 -12.53 13.13
C GLU A 86 -4.74 -13.44 14.33
N VAL A 87 -4.32 -13.06 15.54
CA VAL A 87 -4.43 -13.91 16.74
C VAL A 87 -5.70 -13.62 17.52
N ASP A 88 -5.94 -12.35 17.85
CA ASP A 88 -7.02 -11.93 18.74
C ASP A 88 -8.25 -11.44 17.97
N ASN A 89 -8.12 -11.23 16.65
CA ASN A 89 -9.19 -10.72 15.78
C ASN A 89 -9.75 -9.36 16.22
N GLU A 90 -8.92 -8.59 16.92
CA GLU A 90 -9.16 -7.21 17.34
C GLU A 90 -7.83 -6.46 17.43
N LEU A 91 -7.88 -5.13 17.35
CA LEU A 91 -6.71 -4.28 17.53
C LEU A 91 -6.59 -3.84 18.99
N SER A 92 -5.37 -3.80 19.51
CA SER A 92 -5.11 -3.12 20.77
C SER A 92 -5.24 -1.60 20.62
N ALA A 93 -5.31 -0.85 21.73
CA ALA A 93 -5.27 0.61 21.69
C ALA A 93 -4.02 1.15 20.99
N ALA A 94 -2.88 0.46 21.10
CA ALA A 94 -1.65 0.81 20.40
C ALA A 94 -1.76 0.51 18.90
N GLY A 95 -2.39 -0.61 18.51
CA GLY A 95 -2.64 -0.95 17.12
C GLY A 95 -3.60 0.03 16.43
N VAL A 96 -4.68 0.44 17.11
CA VAL A 96 -5.58 1.50 16.62
C VAL A 96 -4.83 2.81 16.44
N LEU A 97 -4.01 3.22 17.42
CA LEU A 97 -3.22 4.44 17.32
C LEU A 97 -2.22 4.39 16.15
N GLU A 98 -1.52 3.26 15.97
CA GLU A 98 -0.56 3.06 14.87
C GLU A 98 -1.25 3.18 13.50
N LEU A 99 -2.38 2.51 13.30
CA LEU A 99 -3.11 2.56 12.04
C LEU A 99 -3.77 3.92 11.80
N ALA A 100 -4.32 4.56 12.83
CA ALA A 100 -4.89 5.89 12.71
C ALA A 100 -3.82 6.93 12.32
N TRP A 101 -2.63 6.83 12.91
CA TRP A 101 -1.51 7.70 12.57
C TRP A 101 -0.98 7.44 11.16
N THR A 102 -0.70 6.18 10.81
CA THR A 102 -0.15 5.83 9.48
C THR A 102 -1.12 6.09 8.34
N THR A 103 -2.44 6.05 8.57
CA THR A 103 -3.47 6.35 7.57
C THR A 103 -3.96 7.80 7.58
N GLY A 104 -3.26 8.68 8.31
CA GLY A 104 -3.51 10.11 8.34
C GLY A 104 -4.81 10.53 9.02
N LEU A 105 -5.45 9.67 9.82
CA LEU A 105 -6.65 10.02 10.59
C LEU A 105 -6.32 10.96 11.76
N ILE A 106 -5.14 10.77 12.35
CA ILE A 106 -4.65 11.60 13.45
C ILE A 106 -3.22 12.07 13.18
N LYS A 107 -2.87 13.19 13.78
CA LYS A 107 -1.51 13.76 13.75
C LYS A 107 -1.16 14.34 15.11
N TRP A 108 0.14 14.41 15.41
CA TRP A 108 0.61 15.12 16.60
C TRP A 108 0.81 16.59 16.28
N GLU A 109 0.32 17.48 17.13
CA GLU A 109 0.60 18.92 17.07
C GLU A 109 0.95 19.43 18.46
N ASP A 110 1.86 20.41 18.54
CA ASP A 110 2.24 21.06 19.80
C ASP A 110 1.35 22.28 20.12
N ASP A 111 0.74 22.88 19.08
CA ASP A 111 -0.13 24.05 19.17
C ASP A 111 -1.57 23.69 18.73
N PRO A 112 -2.62 24.16 19.41
CA PRO A 112 -2.61 25.03 20.60
C PRO A 112 -2.28 24.31 21.92
N LYS A 113 -2.31 22.98 21.95
CA LYS A 113 -1.94 22.16 23.11
C LYS A 113 -1.28 20.87 22.62
N PRO A 114 -0.15 20.43 23.19
CA PRO A 114 0.48 19.19 22.77
C PRO A 114 -0.45 17.97 22.91
N GLY A 115 -0.64 17.25 21.81
CA GLY A 115 -1.45 16.03 21.78
C GLY A 115 -1.78 15.54 20.38
N TRP A 116 -2.59 14.48 20.33
CA TRP A 116 -3.15 13.94 19.09
C TRP A 116 -4.33 14.79 18.64
N TYR A 117 -4.34 15.16 17.37
CA TYR A 117 -5.41 15.92 16.72
C TYR A 117 -6.01 15.11 15.58
N ASP A 118 -7.34 15.17 15.48
CA ASP A 118 -8.06 14.65 14.32
C ASP A 118 -7.69 15.46 13.08
N THR A 119 -7.33 14.79 11.99
CA THR A 119 -6.89 15.49 10.76
C THR A 119 -8.03 16.20 10.06
N ALA A 120 -9.27 15.69 10.13
CA ALA A 120 -10.41 16.24 9.41
C ALA A 120 -11.06 17.41 10.15
N GLY A 121 -11.28 17.26 11.46
CA GLY A 121 -11.95 18.28 12.28
C GLY A 121 -11.00 19.21 13.04
N GLY A 122 -9.74 18.81 13.26
CA GLY A 122 -8.73 19.62 13.96
C GLY A 122 -8.95 19.68 15.48
N GLU A 123 -9.80 18.83 16.04
CA GLU A 123 -9.99 18.70 17.48
C GLU A 123 -8.92 17.85 18.15
N LEU A 124 -8.60 18.19 19.41
CA LEU A 124 -7.75 17.39 20.27
C LEU A 124 -8.49 16.09 20.64
N VAL A 125 -7.82 14.96 20.48
CA VAL A 125 -8.29 13.62 20.80
C VAL A 125 -7.81 13.23 22.19
N ASP A 126 -8.72 12.84 23.09
CA ASP A 126 -8.35 12.24 24.37
C ASP A 126 -7.88 10.80 24.15
N GLU A 127 -6.82 10.38 24.85
CA GLU A 127 -6.28 9.03 24.72
C GLU A 127 -7.29 7.96 25.12
N ALA A 128 -8.20 8.28 26.06
CA ALA A 128 -9.28 7.38 26.47
C ALA A 128 -10.29 7.07 25.34
N ASP A 129 -10.46 8.02 24.41
CA ASP A 129 -11.47 7.92 23.34
C ASP A 129 -10.90 7.32 22.05
N LEU A 130 -9.58 7.04 21.98
CA LEU A 130 -8.90 6.61 20.76
C LEU A 130 -9.53 5.37 20.13
N VAL A 131 -9.77 4.34 20.93
CA VAL A 131 -10.33 3.07 20.45
C VAL A 131 -11.77 3.27 19.99
N GLU A 132 -12.61 3.86 20.84
CA GLU A 132 -14.02 4.07 20.55
C GLU A 132 -14.25 4.95 19.30
N ARG A 133 -13.38 5.93 19.06
CA ARG A 133 -13.49 6.83 17.91
C ARG A 133 -12.97 6.23 16.61
N TYR A 134 -11.84 5.53 16.65
CA TYR A 134 -11.09 5.20 15.43
C TYR A 134 -11.08 3.71 15.07
N HIS A 135 -11.41 2.80 15.98
CA HIS A 135 -11.34 1.35 15.75
C HIS A 135 -12.06 0.94 14.46
N ASP A 136 -13.34 1.29 14.32
CA ASP A 136 -14.14 0.83 13.19
C ASP A 136 -13.64 1.39 11.85
N VAL A 137 -13.19 2.65 11.85
CA VAL A 137 -12.66 3.31 10.66
C VAL A 137 -11.34 2.69 10.23
N VAL A 138 -10.43 2.38 11.17
CA VAL A 138 -9.16 1.73 10.81
C VAL A 138 -9.38 0.30 10.32
N VAL A 139 -10.32 -0.44 10.91
CA VAL A 139 -10.67 -1.80 10.46
C VAL A 139 -11.26 -1.77 9.05
N GLU A 140 -12.14 -0.82 8.73
CA GLU A 140 -12.70 -0.66 7.38
C GLU A 140 -11.62 -0.34 6.32
N ARG A 141 -10.58 0.39 6.70
CA ARG A 141 -9.46 0.77 5.81
C ARG A 141 -8.42 -0.33 5.61
N CYS A 142 -8.48 -1.41 6.36
CA CYS A 142 -7.46 -2.46 6.37
C CYS A 142 -7.99 -3.81 5.88
N GLY A 143 -7.08 -4.73 5.60
CA GLY A 143 -7.39 -6.12 5.26
C GLY A 143 -7.90 -6.31 3.83
N ILE A 144 -8.51 -7.48 3.62
CA ILE A 144 -9.11 -7.87 2.34
C ILE A 144 -10.44 -7.14 2.16
N ARG A 145 -10.53 -6.32 1.12
CA ARG A 145 -11.69 -5.46 0.87
C ARG A 145 -11.86 -5.19 -0.62
N GLU A 146 -12.98 -4.56 -0.97
CA GLU A 146 -13.20 -4.06 -2.32
C GLU A 146 -12.11 -3.04 -2.68
N PHE A 147 -11.61 -3.08 -3.92
CA PHE A 147 -10.57 -2.16 -4.36
C PHE A 147 -11.06 -0.72 -4.22
N VAL A 148 -10.25 0.10 -3.58
CA VAL A 148 -10.43 1.55 -3.55
C VAL A 148 -9.41 2.22 -4.45
N ASP A 149 -9.68 3.47 -4.81
CA ASP A 149 -8.72 4.25 -5.59
C ASP A 149 -7.44 4.49 -4.76
N ASP A 150 -6.33 3.96 -5.27
CA ASP A 150 -4.98 4.13 -4.72
C ASP A 150 -4.00 4.72 -5.74
N GLY A 151 -4.52 5.26 -6.85
CA GLY A 151 -3.75 5.76 -7.99
C GLY A 151 -3.33 4.70 -9.02
N ALA A 152 -3.24 3.43 -8.65
CA ALA A 152 -2.90 2.34 -9.57
C ALA A 152 -4.13 1.52 -10.03
N ILE A 153 -5.14 1.43 -9.18
CA ILE A 153 -6.45 0.83 -9.48
C ILE A 153 -7.52 1.87 -9.19
N GLY A 154 -8.34 2.23 -10.18
CA GLY A 154 -9.42 3.21 -9.99
C GLY A 154 -10.64 2.64 -9.26
N ALA A 155 -11.34 3.49 -8.51
CA ALA A 155 -12.55 3.14 -7.75
C ALA A 155 -13.74 2.69 -8.62
N ASP A 156 -13.72 2.95 -9.93
CA ASP A 156 -14.78 2.53 -10.85
C ASP A 156 -14.62 1.09 -11.35
N HIS A 157 -13.56 0.40 -10.91
CA HIS A 157 -13.17 -0.96 -11.29
C HIS A 157 -13.28 -1.18 -12.79
N ALA A 158 -12.81 -0.22 -13.56
CA ALA A 158 -12.83 -0.27 -15.00
C ALA A 158 -11.42 -0.13 -15.57
N SER A 159 -11.20 -0.78 -16.70
CA SER A 159 -10.00 -0.55 -17.52
C SER A 159 -10.38 0.08 -18.86
N PRO A 160 -9.54 1.00 -19.38
CA PRO A 160 -9.70 1.52 -20.72
C PRO A 160 -9.33 0.44 -21.74
N LEU A 161 -10.23 0.19 -22.69
CA LEU A 161 -10.00 -0.68 -23.83
C LEU A 161 -10.16 0.11 -25.12
N LEU A 162 -9.13 0.13 -25.96
CA LEU A 162 -9.17 0.79 -27.27
C LEU A 162 -9.79 -0.15 -28.31
N VAL A 163 -10.95 0.23 -28.85
CA VAL A 163 -11.63 -0.52 -29.92
C VAL A 163 -11.51 0.19 -31.26
N SER A 164 -11.47 -0.61 -32.32
CA SER A 164 -11.43 -0.11 -33.69
C SER A 164 -12.80 0.38 -34.15
N VAL A 165 -12.84 1.60 -34.67
CA VAL A 165 -13.99 2.18 -35.37
C VAL A 165 -13.48 2.82 -36.66
N PHE A 166 -14.27 2.81 -37.73
CA PHE A 166 -13.90 3.43 -38.99
C PHE A 166 -14.63 4.76 -39.17
N LEU A 167 -13.94 5.77 -39.68
CA LEU A 167 -14.55 7.08 -39.93
C LEU A 167 -15.59 7.00 -41.05
N ASP A 168 -16.82 7.44 -40.80
CA ASP A 168 -17.87 7.50 -41.83
C ASP A 168 -17.66 8.64 -42.83
N LYS A 169 -16.91 9.67 -42.44
CA LYS A 169 -16.65 10.89 -43.20
C LYS A 169 -15.22 11.35 -42.97
N ASP A 170 -14.70 12.15 -43.90
CA ASP A 170 -13.42 12.83 -43.71
C ASP A 170 -13.44 13.63 -42.39
N PHE A 171 -12.38 13.48 -41.60
CA PHE A 171 -12.16 14.20 -40.35
C PHE A 171 -10.94 15.12 -40.49
N SER A 172 -11.17 16.41 -40.34
CA SER A 172 -10.12 17.43 -40.41
C SER A 172 -9.75 17.94 -39.02
N PHE A 173 -8.46 18.18 -38.81
CA PHE A 173 -7.95 18.94 -37.68
C PHE A 173 -6.73 19.77 -38.09
N VAL A 174 -6.34 20.72 -37.25
CA VAL A 174 -5.26 21.68 -37.55
C VAL A 174 -4.06 21.40 -36.65
N VAL A 175 -2.87 21.48 -37.24
CA VAL A 175 -1.58 21.35 -36.55
C VAL A 175 -0.70 22.57 -36.84
N SER A 176 0.27 22.81 -35.96
CA SER A 176 1.03 24.06 -35.90
C SER A 176 2.12 24.20 -36.97
N SER A 177 2.48 23.11 -37.65
CA SER A 177 3.59 23.10 -38.61
C SER A 177 3.43 22.06 -39.72
N GLU A 178 4.10 22.31 -40.85
CA GLU A 178 4.20 21.35 -41.95
C GLU A 178 4.84 20.03 -41.51
N ALA A 179 5.87 20.09 -40.65
CA ALA A 179 6.59 18.92 -40.18
C ALA A 179 5.67 18.00 -39.37
N GLU A 180 4.87 18.57 -38.47
CA GLU A 180 3.86 17.84 -37.69
C GLU A 180 2.79 17.23 -38.61
N ALA A 181 2.29 18.00 -39.59
CA ALA A 181 1.31 17.50 -40.55
C ALA A 181 1.84 16.32 -41.39
N ARG A 182 3.09 16.40 -41.84
CA ARG A 182 3.78 15.34 -42.58
C ARG A 182 3.96 14.09 -41.72
N ALA A 183 4.29 14.23 -40.43
CA ALA A 183 4.39 13.08 -39.52
C ALA A 183 3.07 12.29 -39.42
N PHE A 184 1.91 12.97 -39.43
CA PHE A 184 0.61 12.28 -39.49
C PHE A 184 0.39 11.53 -40.81
N VAL A 185 0.81 12.11 -41.95
CA VAL A 185 0.71 11.48 -43.28
C VAL A 185 1.66 10.29 -43.38
N GLU A 186 2.86 10.35 -42.80
CA GLU A 186 3.84 9.25 -42.83
C GLU A 186 3.33 7.98 -42.13
N VAL A 187 2.53 8.12 -41.07
CA VAL A 187 1.95 6.98 -40.35
C VAL A 187 0.87 6.26 -41.17
N ASP A 188 0.10 6.99 -41.99
CA ASP A 188 -1.00 6.44 -42.79
C ASP A 188 -1.18 7.25 -44.10
N PRO A 189 -0.27 7.05 -45.08
CA PRO A 189 -0.24 7.87 -46.30
C PRO A 189 -1.38 7.55 -47.26
N GLU A 190 -1.99 6.37 -47.14
CA GLU A 190 -3.10 5.95 -48.00
C GLU A 190 -4.42 6.64 -47.62
N HIS A 191 -4.62 6.93 -46.32
CA HIS A 191 -5.86 7.51 -45.81
C HIS A 191 -5.70 8.87 -45.12
N THR A 192 -4.55 9.53 -45.26
CA THR A 192 -4.29 10.84 -44.67
C THR A 192 -3.74 11.81 -45.72
N VAL A 193 -4.30 13.02 -45.79
CA VAL A 193 -3.81 14.11 -46.63
C VAL A 193 -3.59 15.35 -45.76
N ALA A 194 -2.51 16.09 -46.01
CA ALA A 194 -2.25 17.36 -45.35
C ALA A 194 -2.19 18.51 -46.38
N ARG A 195 -2.70 19.69 -46.02
CA ARG A 195 -2.63 20.90 -46.84
C ARG A 195 -2.38 22.15 -45.99
N PRO A 196 -1.68 23.17 -46.52
CA PRO A 196 -1.46 24.42 -45.79
C PRO A 196 -2.78 25.17 -45.59
N VAL A 197 -2.94 25.79 -44.42
CA VAL A 197 -4.06 26.70 -44.14
C VAL A 197 -3.73 28.08 -44.72
N PRO A 198 -4.62 28.70 -45.54
CA PRO A 198 -4.36 30.02 -46.10
C PRO A 198 -4.10 31.06 -45.01
N ASP A 199 -3.12 31.93 -45.25
CA ASP A 199 -2.75 33.04 -44.36
C ASP A 199 -2.32 32.63 -42.94
N SER A 200 -1.97 31.35 -42.71
CA SER A 200 -1.39 30.84 -41.46
C SER A 200 -0.13 30.00 -41.71
N ALA A 201 0.67 29.81 -40.66
CA ALA A 201 1.74 28.80 -40.63
C ALA A 201 1.19 27.39 -40.38
N ASP A 202 -0.09 27.27 -40.03
CA ASP A 202 -0.76 26.03 -39.69
C ASP A 202 -1.06 25.16 -40.92
N TRP A 203 -1.24 23.87 -40.66
CA TRP A 203 -1.60 22.87 -41.66
C TRP A 203 -2.86 22.12 -41.24
N GLU A 204 -3.74 21.87 -42.20
CA GLU A 204 -4.91 21.02 -42.01
C GLU A 204 -4.56 19.58 -42.38
N VAL A 205 -4.72 18.66 -41.43
CA VAL A 205 -4.62 17.22 -41.63
C VAL A 205 -6.03 16.66 -41.80
N ILE A 206 -6.25 15.88 -42.86
CA ILE A 206 -7.52 15.26 -43.20
C ILE A 206 -7.34 13.74 -43.19
N ARG A 207 -7.95 13.07 -42.22
CA ARG A 207 -8.14 11.61 -42.24
C ARG A 207 -9.36 11.28 -43.08
N LYS A 208 -9.23 10.36 -44.03
CA LYS A 208 -10.29 10.04 -44.99
C LYS A 208 -11.38 9.17 -44.37
N ALA A 209 -12.59 9.24 -44.93
CA ALA A 209 -13.60 8.24 -44.65
C ALA A 209 -13.03 6.82 -44.89
N GLY A 210 -13.29 5.91 -43.96
CA GLY A 210 -12.70 4.56 -43.95
C GLY A 210 -11.39 4.43 -43.19
N THR A 211 -10.78 5.50 -42.67
CA THR A 211 -9.63 5.40 -41.74
C THR A 211 -10.06 4.71 -40.44
N GLU A 212 -9.31 3.70 -40.00
CA GLU A 212 -9.45 3.10 -38.66
C GLU A 212 -8.95 4.08 -37.58
N ILE A 213 -9.78 4.33 -36.59
CA ILE A 213 -9.44 5.05 -35.36
C ILE A 213 -9.64 4.15 -34.14
N ARG A 214 -8.85 4.41 -33.10
CA ARG A 214 -8.97 3.75 -31.80
C ARG A 214 -9.76 4.65 -30.86
N VAL A 215 -10.92 4.16 -30.42
CA VAL A 215 -11.76 4.87 -29.44
C VAL A 215 -11.77 4.13 -28.11
N PRO A 216 -11.53 4.81 -26.98
CA PRO A 216 -11.57 4.17 -25.67
C PRO A 216 -13.00 3.82 -25.27
N ARG A 217 -13.19 2.61 -24.73
CA ARG A 217 -14.39 2.24 -23.99
C ARG A 217 -13.99 1.67 -22.63
N LYS A 218 -14.84 1.84 -21.62
CA LYS A 218 -14.64 1.19 -20.31
C LYS A 218 -15.04 -0.28 -20.40
N THR A 219 -14.22 -1.16 -19.83
CA THR A 219 -14.61 -2.53 -19.51
C THR A 219 -14.53 -2.74 -18.01
N LYS A 220 -15.52 -3.44 -17.44
CA LYS A 220 -15.51 -3.75 -16.01
C LYS A 220 -14.46 -4.82 -15.72
N LEU A 221 -13.76 -4.67 -14.61
CA LEU A 221 -12.92 -5.71 -14.05
C LEU A 221 -13.81 -6.87 -13.59
N SER A 222 -13.30 -8.07 -13.76
CA SER A 222 -13.94 -9.28 -13.27
C SER A 222 -13.64 -9.54 -11.80
N ARG A 223 -12.55 -8.96 -11.28
CA ARG A 223 -12.07 -9.09 -9.89
C ARG A 223 -12.08 -7.69 -9.28
N THR A 224 -12.82 -7.53 -8.19
CA THR A 224 -13.04 -6.23 -7.53
C THR A 224 -12.60 -6.22 -6.07
N VAL A 225 -12.11 -7.35 -5.56
CA VAL A 225 -11.66 -7.53 -4.17
C VAL A 225 -10.18 -7.90 -4.17
N GLY A 226 -9.43 -7.34 -3.23
CA GLY A 226 -8.03 -7.69 -3.00
C GLY A 226 -7.54 -7.14 -1.66
N ALA A 227 -6.22 -7.12 -1.49
CA ALA A 227 -5.59 -6.77 -0.23
C ALA A 227 -4.60 -5.61 -0.45
N GLN A 228 -5.13 -4.40 -0.57
CA GLN A 228 -4.33 -3.17 -0.69
C GLN A 228 -3.74 -2.80 0.68
N ILE A 229 -2.61 -2.08 0.66
CA ILE A 229 -2.10 -1.32 1.82
C ILE A 229 -3.24 -0.49 2.44
N PRO A 230 -3.26 -0.27 3.77
CA PRO A 230 -4.30 0.50 4.43
C PRO A 230 -4.65 1.81 3.70
N THR A 231 -5.93 2.05 3.49
CA THR A 231 -6.39 3.24 2.75
C THR A 231 -5.92 4.50 3.46
N GLY A 232 -5.25 5.39 2.73
CA GLY A 232 -4.68 6.62 3.27
C GLY A 232 -3.30 6.46 3.90
N PHE A 233 -2.64 5.29 3.76
CA PHE A 233 -1.26 5.10 4.19
C PHE A 233 -0.35 6.19 3.62
N ASP A 234 0.31 6.93 4.50
CA ASP A 234 1.20 8.03 4.15
C ASP A 234 2.66 7.68 4.50
N PRO A 235 3.55 7.40 3.53
CA PRO A 235 4.95 7.14 3.83
C PRO A 235 5.68 8.36 4.40
N THR A 236 5.15 9.58 4.24
CA THR A 236 5.82 10.80 4.71
C THR A 236 5.75 10.97 6.22
N VAL A 237 4.77 10.36 6.91
CA VAL A 237 4.74 10.37 8.38
C VAL A 237 5.89 9.56 8.99
N TRP A 238 6.49 8.65 8.23
CA TRP A 238 7.70 7.91 8.60
C TRP A 238 9.00 8.71 8.39
N GLY A 239 8.90 9.94 7.87
CA GLY A 239 10.04 10.82 7.60
C GLY A 239 10.56 10.77 6.16
N ILE A 240 9.90 10.05 5.26
CA ILE A 240 10.22 10.13 3.83
C ILE A 240 9.82 11.51 3.29
N THR A 241 10.73 12.15 2.55
CA THR A 241 10.48 13.51 2.04
C THR A 241 9.40 13.49 0.95
N PRO A 242 8.60 14.57 0.82
CA PRO A 242 7.62 14.66 -0.26
C PRO A 242 8.22 14.54 -1.67
N ASP A 243 9.45 15.03 -1.85
CA ASP A 243 10.21 14.89 -3.10
C ASP A 243 10.50 13.42 -3.43
N MET A 244 10.99 12.66 -2.46
CA MET A 244 11.21 11.22 -2.64
C MET A 244 9.89 10.48 -2.89
N ALA A 245 8.85 10.78 -2.11
CA ALA A 245 7.53 10.17 -2.27
C ALA A 245 6.89 10.43 -3.66
N GLY A 246 7.21 11.56 -4.30
CA GLY A 246 6.72 11.89 -5.64
C GLY A 246 7.60 11.43 -6.80
N SER A 247 8.84 10.98 -6.54
CA SER A 247 9.83 10.70 -7.59
C SER A 247 10.16 9.22 -7.78
N ILE A 248 10.07 8.40 -6.73
CA ILE A 248 10.40 6.97 -6.79
C ILE A 248 9.14 6.10 -6.83
N ASP A 249 9.27 4.84 -7.25
CA ASP A 249 8.14 3.93 -7.25
C ASP A 249 7.60 3.66 -5.83
N ARG A 250 6.27 3.54 -5.67
CA ARG A 250 5.64 3.28 -4.37
C ARG A 250 6.15 2.02 -3.69
N VAL A 251 6.55 0.99 -4.46
CA VAL A 251 7.15 -0.22 -3.87
C VAL A 251 8.52 0.06 -3.22
N ALA A 252 9.28 1.05 -3.71
CA ALA A 252 10.52 1.49 -3.08
C ALA A 252 10.25 2.22 -1.77
N LEU A 253 9.20 3.05 -1.71
CA LEU A 253 8.77 3.70 -0.47
C LEU A 253 8.40 2.65 0.58
N TRP A 254 7.61 1.65 0.20
CA TRP A 254 7.24 0.55 1.10
C TRP A 254 8.44 -0.24 1.59
N ASN A 255 9.39 -0.54 0.70
CA ASN A 255 10.61 -1.27 1.07
C ASN A 255 11.49 -0.45 2.03
N ILE A 256 11.58 0.88 1.85
CA ILE A 256 12.27 1.78 2.80
C ILE A 256 11.58 1.72 4.16
N VAL A 257 10.26 1.91 4.21
CA VAL A 257 9.49 1.87 5.48
C VAL A 257 9.70 0.54 6.21
N ALA A 258 9.53 -0.58 5.51
CA ALA A 258 9.71 -1.90 6.10
C ALA A 258 11.16 -2.13 6.57
N THR A 259 12.15 -1.63 5.84
CA THR A 259 13.55 -1.73 6.27
C THR A 259 13.80 -0.90 7.52
N VAL A 260 13.34 0.35 7.56
CA VAL A 260 13.47 1.22 8.74
C VAL A 260 12.79 0.59 9.97
N ASP A 261 11.57 0.07 9.81
CA ASP A 261 10.85 -0.60 10.88
C ASP A 261 11.63 -1.84 11.37
N ALA A 262 12.19 -2.66 10.48
CA ALA A 262 12.98 -3.82 10.87
C ALA A 262 14.21 -3.46 11.72
N PHE A 263 14.95 -2.40 11.35
CA PHE A 263 16.11 -1.94 12.12
C PHE A 263 15.68 -1.36 13.49
N LEU A 264 14.72 -0.43 13.50
CA LEU A 264 14.29 0.25 14.73
C LEU A 264 13.57 -0.68 15.70
N SER A 265 12.72 -1.59 15.22
CA SER A 265 12.08 -2.62 16.04
C SER A 265 13.08 -3.62 16.63
N SER A 266 14.24 -3.79 15.99
CA SER A 266 15.35 -4.61 16.52
C SER A 266 16.30 -3.83 17.44
N GLY A 267 16.08 -2.52 17.60
CA GLY A 267 16.80 -1.68 18.55
C GLY A 267 18.18 -1.19 18.10
N PHE A 268 18.46 -1.15 16.80
CA PHE A 268 19.73 -0.63 16.28
C PHE A 268 19.55 0.14 14.96
N THR A 269 20.58 0.90 14.56
CA THR A 269 20.61 1.62 13.28
C THR A 269 21.72 1.09 12.37
N PRO A 270 21.65 1.34 11.05
CA PRO A 270 22.77 1.01 10.16
C PRO A 270 24.09 1.66 10.61
N GLU A 271 24.07 2.89 11.13
CA GLU A 271 25.27 3.56 11.63
C GLU A 271 25.92 2.79 12.80
N GLU A 272 25.11 2.30 13.74
CA GLU A 272 25.60 1.50 14.85
C GLU A 272 26.17 0.16 14.38
N LEU A 273 25.50 -0.51 13.44
CA LEU A 273 25.99 -1.74 12.82
C LEU A 273 27.39 -1.56 12.21
N MET A 274 27.63 -0.46 11.50
CA MET A 274 28.91 -0.20 10.82
C MET A 274 30.09 0.04 11.79
N ARG A 275 29.84 0.21 13.10
CA ARG A 275 30.89 0.23 14.12
C ARG A 275 31.45 -1.16 14.42
N TRP A 276 30.66 -2.19 14.16
CA TRP A 276 30.97 -3.60 14.45
C TRP A 276 31.37 -4.37 13.20
N VAL A 277 30.76 -4.05 12.06
CA VAL A 277 30.93 -4.79 10.80
C VAL A 277 31.42 -3.84 9.71
N HIS A 278 32.43 -4.24 8.93
CA HIS A 278 32.90 -3.44 7.80
C HIS A 278 31.79 -3.31 6.74
N PRO A 279 31.55 -2.14 6.11
CA PRO A 279 30.44 -1.96 5.18
C PRO A 279 30.39 -2.92 3.99
N SER A 280 31.53 -3.51 3.59
CA SER A 280 31.60 -4.56 2.55
C SER A 280 31.07 -5.92 2.98
N LEU A 281 30.84 -6.14 4.27
CA LEU A 281 30.29 -7.37 4.85
C LEU A 281 28.80 -7.23 5.20
N VAL A 282 28.18 -6.10 4.83
CA VAL A 282 26.73 -5.90 4.92
C VAL A 282 26.16 -5.99 3.50
N ALA A 283 25.38 -7.03 3.24
CA ALA A 283 24.83 -7.33 1.91
C ALA A 283 23.32 -7.05 1.84
N SER A 284 22.80 -6.99 0.62
CA SER A 284 21.37 -6.99 0.36
C SER A 284 21.00 -8.08 -0.63
N THR A 285 19.92 -8.77 -0.34
CA THR A 285 19.34 -9.78 -1.23
C THR A 285 17.87 -9.51 -1.51
N GLN A 286 17.36 -8.34 -1.12
CA GLN A 286 15.94 -7.99 -1.31
C GLN A 286 15.58 -8.05 -2.80
N GLY A 287 14.52 -8.78 -3.13
CA GLY A 287 14.05 -8.99 -4.50
C GLY A 287 12.59 -8.62 -4.70
N THR A 288 12.12 -8.72 -5.94
CA THR A 288 10.72 -8.50 -6.31
C THR A 288 10.33 -9.40 -7.47
N GLY A 289 9.05 -9.72 -7.58
CA GLY A 289 8.51 -10.46 -8.71
C GLY A 289 8.55 -9.64 -10.00
N MET A 290 8.07 -8.40 -9.96
CA MET A 290 7.86 -7.58 -11.18
C MET A 290 8.57 -6.21 -11.19
N GLY A 291 9.05 -5.70 -10.05
CA GLY A 291 9.64 -4.36 -9.98
C GLY A 291 8.61 -3.24 -9.87
N GLY A 292 8.98 -2.03 -10.28
CA GLY A 292 8.14 -0.84 -10.21
C GLY A 292 6.99 -0.86 -11.23
N MET A 293 5.90 -1.54 -10.90
CA MET A 293 4.76 -1.70 -11.80
C MET A 293 4.04 -0.38 -12.09
N THR A 294 3.87 0.48 -11.08
CA THR A 294 3.27 1.81 -11.27
C THR A 294 4.17 2.71 -12.14
N SER A 295 5.49 2.63 -11.95
CA SER A 295 6.46 3.30 -12.82
C SER A 295 6.41 2.76 -14.26
N MET A 296 6.21 1.46 -14.42
CA MET A 296 6.07 0.82 -15.73
C MET A 296 4.82 1.34 -16.46
N GLN A 297 3.66 1.39 -15.79
CA GLN A 297 2.45 2.00 -16.32
C GLN A 297 2.68 3.45 -16.73
N THR A 298 3.25 4.25 -15.84
CA THR A 298 3.55 5.67 -16.07
C THR A 298 4.45 5.86 -17.28
N MET A 299 5.48 5.01 -17.41
CA MET A 299 6.41 5.05 -18.52
C MET A 299 5.72 4.74 -19.86
N TYR A 300 4.98 3.63 -19.95
CA TYR A 300 4.37 3.17 -21.19
C TYR A 300 3.16 4.02 -21.58
N HIS A 301 2.21 4.23 -20.67
CA HIS A 301 1.02 5.04 -20.93
C HIS A 301 1.37 6.51 -21.12
N GLY A 302 2.33 7.06 -20.34
CA GLY A 302 2.78 8.43 -20.51
C GLY A 302 3.40 8.67 -21.88
N ASN A 303 4.25 7.74 -22.36
CA ASN A 303 4.80 7.80 -23.72
C ASN A 303 3.70 7.77 -24.79
N LEU A 304 2.75 6.85 -24.65
CA LEU A 304 1.71 6.64 -25.65
C LEU A 304 0.74 7.83 -25.72
N LEU A 305 0.40 8.41 -24.57
CA LEU A 305 -0.55 9.52 -24.45
C LEU A 305 0.09 10.90 -24.57
N GLY A 306 1.42 10.98 -24.68
CA GLY A 306 2.14 12.25 -24.69
C GLY A 306 2.07 13.02 -23.36
N VAL A 307 1.85 12.31 -22.26
CA VAL A 307 1.80 12.90 -20.91
C VAL A 307 3.23 13.05 -20.40
N ALA A 308 3.52 14.22 -19.80
CA ALA A 308 4.81 14.48 -19.19
C ALA A 308 5.09 13.48 -18.07
N LYS A 309 6.33 13.01 -18.01
CA LYS A 309 6.81 12.03 -17.05
C LYS A 309 8.26 12.32 -16.66
N PRO A 310 8.73 11.81 -15.52
CA PRO A 310 10.13 11.94 -15.15
C PRO A 310 11.06 11.38 -16.22
N ASN A 311 12.16 12.08 -16.51
CA ASN A 311 13.12 11.66 -17.55
C ASN A 311 13.88 10.38 -17.15
N ASP A 312 13.97 10.12 -15.85
CA ASP A 312 14.59 8.99 -15.19
C ASP A 312 13.60 7.86 -14.86
N ILE A 313 12.33 7.94 -15.29
CA ILE A 313 11.30 6.93 -14.99
C ILE A 313 11.70 5.50 -15.37
N LEU A 314 12.55 5.33 -16.39
CA LEU A 314 13.06 4.01 -16.79
C LEU A 314 13.88 3.35 -15.68
N GLN A 315 14.60 4.14 -14.88
CA GLN A 315 15.35 3.64 -13.73
C GLN A 315 14.41 3.01 -12.71
N GLU A 316 13.30 3.67 -12.42
CA GLU A 316 12.31 3.23 -11.41
C GLU A 316 11.53 1.97 -11.81
N VAL A 317 11.60 1.56 -13.08
CA VAL A 317 11.04 0.29 -13.54
C VAL A 317 11.94 -0.90 -13.16
N LEU A 318 13.25 -0.68 -12.98
CA LEU A 318 14.20 -1.77 -12.79
C LEU A 318 14.03 -2.42 -11.40
N PRO A 319 13.82 -3.75 -11.31
CA PRO A 319 13.63 -4.46 -10.04
C PRO A 319 14.70 -4.18 -8.97
N ASN A 320 15.97 -4.10 -9.38
CA ASN A 320 17.09 -3.86 -8.47
C ASN A 320 17.14 -2.42 -7.92
N VAL A 321 16.52 -1.45 -8.60
CA VAL A 321 16.53 -0.05 -8.16
C VAL A 321 15.71 0.13 -6.87
N VAL A 322 14.67 -0.68 -6.67
CA VAL A 322 13.87 -0.67 -5.44
C VAL A 322 14.73 -0.96 -4.20
N ALA A 323 15.63 -1.95 -4.28
CA ALA A 323 16.59 -2.25 -3.22
C ALA A 323 17.76 -1.24 -3.21
N ALA A 324 18.15 -0.70 -4.37
CA ALA A 324 19.18 0.33 -4.43
C ALA A 324 18.78 1.61 -3.67
N HIS A 325 17.50 2.01 -3.70
CA HIS A 325 16.97 3.11 -2.90
C HIS A 325 17.19 2.88 -1.39
N VAL A 326 16.92 1.67 -0.90
CA VAL A 326 17.17 1.31 0.51
C VAL A 326 18.66 1.43 0.86
N ILE A 327 19.54 0.91 -0.01
CA ILE A 327 20.98 0.93 0.26
C ILE A 327 21.57 2.34 0.16
N GLN A 328 21.17 3.14 -0.83
CA GLN A 328 21.71 4.49 -1.01
C GLN A 328 21.17 5.49 0.03
N SER A 329 19.92 5.31 0.48
CA SER A 329 19.24 6.28 1.35
C SER A 329 19.31 5.93 2.83
N TYR A 330 19.46 4.65 3.19
CA TYR A 330 19.37 4.21 4.59
C TYR A 330 20.54 3.33 5.05
N VAL A 331 20.79 2.18 4.39
CA VAL A 331 21.74 1.18 4.92
C VAL A 331 23.20 1.55 4.68
N GLY A 332 23.53 2.13 3.51
CA GLY A 332 24.86 2.63 3.18
C GLY A 332 25.94 1.54 3.02
N SER A 333 25.57 0.29 2.72
CA SER A 333 26.52 -0.82 2.62
C SER A 333 27.19 -0.96 1.24
N TYR A 334 28.34 -1.64 1.21
CA TYR A 334 29.13 -1.92 -0.01
C TYR A 334 29.19 -3.42 -0.35
N GLY A 335 28.50 -4.26 0.44
CA GLY A 335 28.51 -5.70 0.25
C GLY A 335 27.75 -6.16 -0.99
N SER A 336 27.75 -7.47 -1.21
CA SER A 336 27.15 -8.07 -2.40
C SER A 336 25.63 -7.82 -2.47
N MET A 337 25.17 -7.17 -3.53
CA MET A 337 23.75 -7.03 -3.85
C MET A 337 23.33 -8.03 -4.94
N ILE A 338 22.41 -8.94 -4.62
CA ILE A 338 21.86 -9.92 -5.57
C ILE A 338 20.35 -9.93 -5.41
N HIS A 339 19.61 -9.57 -6.46
CA HIS A 339 18.17 -9.38 -6.41
C HIS A 339 17.47 -10.53 -7.15
N PRO A 340 17.06 -11.60 -6.45
CA PRO A 340 16.40 -12.72 -7.09
C PRO A 340 15.01 -12.31 -7.59
N VAL A 341 14.55 -12.99 -8.64
CA VAL A 341 13.17 -12.93 -9.13
C VAL A 341 12.64 -14.36 -9.13
N GLY A 342 11.89 -14.69 -8.10
CA GLY A 342 11.25 -16.00 -7.90
C GLY A 342 9.72 -15.94 -7.99
N ALA A 343 9.16 -14.84 -8.52
CA ALA A 343 7.75 -14.51 -8.42
C ALA A 343 7.25 -14.65 -6.97
N CYS A 344 6.25 -15.50 -6.71
CA CYS A 344 5.71 -15.76 -5.37
C CYS A 344 6.74 -16.28 -4.35
N ALA A 345 7.87 -16.85 -4.80
CA ALA A 345 8.92 -17.39 -3.94
C ALA A 345 10.10 -16.43 -3.73
N THR A 346 10.03 -15.19 -4.22
CA THR A 346 11.18 -14.27 -4.22
C THR A 346 11.77 -14.05 -2.83
N ALA A 347 10.94 -13.82 -1.81
CA ALA A 347 11.41 -13.65 -0.44
C ALA A 347 12.12 -14.91 0.10
N ALA A 348 11.63 -16.11 -0.23
CA ALA A 348 12.24 -17.36 0.22
C ALA A 348 13.62 -17.58 -0.41
N VAL A 349 13.75 -17.33 -1.73
CA VAL A 349 15.04 -17.42 -2.44
C VAL A 349 16.01 -16.33 -1.97
N SER A 350 15.50 -15.14 -1.64
CA SER A 350 16.28 -14.06 -1.03
C SER A 350 16.91 -14.48 0.30
N VAL A 351 16.12 -15.10 1.18
CA VAL A 351 16.59 -15.58 2.49
C VAL A 351 17.62 -16.71 2.33
N GLU A 352 17.40 -17.66 1.42
CA GLU A 352 18.35 -18.75 1.15
C GLU A 352 19.70 -18.22 0.64
N GLU A 353 19.69 -17.35 -0.38
CA GLU A 353 20.91 -16.70 -0.87
C GLU A 353 21.60 -15.88 0.23
N GLY A 354 20.84 -15.19 1.08
CA GLY A 354 21.38 -14.44 2.22
C GLY A 354 22.06 -15.34 3.26
N MET A 355 21.44 -16.48 3.59
CA MET A 355 22.00 -17.48 4.48
C MET A 355 23.31 -18.06 3.92
N ASP A 356 23.34 -18.41 2.64
CA ASP A 356 24.53 -18.94 1.97
C ASP A 356 25.67 -17.91 1.92
N LYS A 357 25.38 -16.62 1.73
CA LYS A 357 26.40 -15.56 1.80
C LYS A 357 27.06 -15.49 3.18
N ILE A 358 26.29 -15.64 4.26
CA ILE A 358 26.83 -15.67 5.63
C ILE A 358 27.66 -16.93 5.84
N ARG A 359 27.15 -18.10 5.44
CA ARG A 359 27.87 -19.38 5.51
C ARG A 359 29.21 -19.37 4.77
N LEU A 360 29.28 -18.66 3.64
CA LEU A 360 30.50 -18.51 2.84
C LEU A 360 31.45 -17.41 3.36
N GLY A 361 31.08 -16.66 4.39
CA GLY A 361 31.85 -15.52 4.90
C GLY A 361 31.91 -14.33 3.95
N LYS A 362 30.95 -14.21 3.02
CA LYS A 362 30.84 -13.06 2.10
C LYS A 362 30.14 -11.86 2.73
N ALA A 363 29.37 -12.10 3.79
CA ALA A 363 28.67 -11.09 4.58
C ALA A 363 28.52 -11.58 6.03
N GLU A 364 28.41 -10.65 6.97
CA GLU A 364 28.06 -10.92 8.38
C GLU A 364 26.62 -10.49 8.69
N LEU A 365 26.06 -9.58 7.88
CA LEU A 365 24.64 -9.21 7.92
C LEU A 365 24.09 -9.12 6.50
N VAL A 366 22.90 -9.66 6.29
CA VAL A 366 22.19 -9.56 5.02
C VAL A 366 20.80 -8.99 5.25
N VAL A 367 20.46 -7.91 4.55
CA VAL A 367 19.08 -7.44 4.43
C VAL A 367 18.41 -8.28 3.34
N ALA A 368 17.56 -9.22 3.73
CA ALA A 368 16.83 -10.13 2.85
C ALA A 368 15.32 -9.81 2.87
N GLY A 369 14.58 -10.26 1.86
CA GLY A 369 13.15 -10.07 1.78
C GLY A 369 12.60 -9.99 0.37
N GLY A 370 11.32 -9.67 0.28
CA GLY A 370 10.62 -9.48 -0.99
C GLY A 370 9.57 -8.38 -0.88
N PHE A 371 9.29 -7.76 -2.01
CA PHE A 371 8.24 -6.74 -2.13
C PHE A 371 7.57 -6.87 -3.51
N ASP A 372 6.27 -6.65 -3.55
CA ASP A 372 5.47 -6.68 -4.77
C ASP A 372 4.33 -5.69 -4.64
N ASP A 373 3.76 -5.34 -5.79
CA ASP A 373 2.70 -4.36 -5.93
C ASP A 373 1.55 -4.92 -6.79
N LEU A 374 0.34 -4.40 -6.56
CA LEU A 374 -0.85 -4.74 -7.32
C LEU A 374 -1.31 -3.54 -8.16
N THR A 375 -1.25 -3.69 -9.48
CA THR A 375 -1.76 -2.68 -10.43
C THR A 375 -2.93 -3.22 -11.25
N LEU A 376 -3.58 -2.34 -12.01
CA LEU A 376 -4.65 -2.68 -12.93
C LEU A 376 -4.29 -3.82 -13.90
N GLU A 377 -3.10 -3.80 -14.50
CA GLU A 377 -2.65 -4.84 -15.43
C GLU A 377 -2.39 -6.16 -14.72
N ALA A 378 -1.90 -6.13 -13.48
CA ALA A 378 -1.73 -7.34 -12.69
C ALA A 378 -3.09 -8.00 -12.40
N VAL A 379 -4.09 -7.21 -11.99
CA VAL A 379 -5.46 -7.72 -11.74
C VAL A 379 -6.07 -8.31 -13.01
N ILE A 380 -5.93 -7.63 -14.16
CA ILE A 380 -6.42 -8.14 -15.45
C ILE A 380 -5.67 -9.41 -15.84
N GLY A 381 -4.34 -9.39 -15.81
CA GLY A 381 -3.48 -10.50 -16.24
C GLY A 381 -3.72 -11.77 -15.43
N PHE A 382 -3.76 -11.68 -14.10
CA PHE A 382 -4.09 -12.84 -13.26
C PHE A 382 -5.53 -13.31 -13.46
N GLY A 383 -6.46 -12.38 -13.71
CA GLY A 383 -7.84 -12.69 -14.04
C GLY A 383 -8.00 -13.45 -15.37
N ASP A 384 -7.21 -13.08 -16.39
CA ASP A 384 -7.15 -13.74 -17.71
C ASP A 384 -6.50 -15.12 -17.62
N MET A 385 -5.53 -15.29 -16.73
CA MET A 385 -4.93 -16.60 -16.41
C MET A 385 -5.88 -17.51 -15.61
N ALA A 386 -6.97 -16.95 -15.07
CA ALA A 386 -7.84 -17.62 -14.09
C ALA A 386 -7.06 -18.19 -12.90
N ALA A 387 -6.02 -17.48 -12.47
CA ALA A 387 -5.25 -17.81 -11.26
C ALA A 387 -5.93 -17.28 -9.98
N THR A 388 -6.80 -16.27 -10.12
CA THR A 388 -7.55 -15.60 -9.04
C THR A 388 -9.05 -15.53 -9.29
#